data_AF-A0A013UDV5-F1
#
_entry.id   AF-A0A013UDV5-F1
#
_cell.length_a   1.000
_cell.length_b   1.000
_cell.length_c   1.000
_cell.angle_alpha   90.00
_cell.angle_beta   90.00
_cell.angle_gamma   90.00
#
_symmetry.space_group_name_H-M   'P 1'
#
loop_
_entity.id
_entity.type
_entity.pdbx_description
1 polymer ?
#
loop_
_entity_poly.entity_id
_entity_poly.type
_entity_poly.pdbx_seq_one_letter_code
_entity_poly.pdbx_strand_id
1 'polypeptide(L)'
;MGNLTILGEALESAEILKNIQYHIKDNRLPISLKDDLNKQVIEVEKYFGEDDFEKLEVKKNKINIWTGVLAVPILIYCIALFLSRYVHNFGINIDVDVINYMLFDNIFKYIWIVIIYAVIFFGLIGYFYILNNHSKKLIEKNVNKLLS
;
A
#
# COMPACT_ATOMS: atom_id res chain seq x y z
N MET A 1 19.92 2.86 2.85
CA MET A 1 19.84 1.41 2.61
C MET A 1 18.48 0.96 2.09
N GLY A 2 17.34 1.53 2.52
CA GLY A 2 16.00 1.13 2.05
C GLY A 2 15.74 1.28 0.53
N ASN A 3 16.28 2.31 -0.13
CA ASN A 3 16.06 2.50 -1.57
C ASN A 3 16.70 1.40 -2.44
N LEU A 4 17.81 0.79 -1.99
CA LEU A 4 18.45 -0.32 -2.70
C LEU A 4 17.62 -1.60 -2.59
N THR A 5 16.97 -1.81 -1.45
CA THR A 5 16.04 -2.95 -1.24
C THR A 5 14.82 -2.82 -2.14
N ILE A 6 14.23 -1.63 -2.23
CA ILE A 6 13.06 -1.36 -3.08
C ILE A 6 13.40 -1.55 -4.56
N LEU A 7 14.58 -1.07 -4.99
CA LEU A 7 15.08 -1.31 -6.34
C LEU A 7 15.30 -2.79 -6.62
N GLY A 8 15.85 -3.53 -5.64
CA GLY A 8 16.03 -4.98 -5.73
C GLY A 8 14.69 -5.71 -5.94
N GLU A 9 13.68 -5.42 -5.12
CA GLU A 9 12.35 -6.04 -5.24
C GLU A 9 11.66 -5.70 -6.58
N ALA A 10 11.85 -4.48 -7.08
CA ALA A 10 11.31 -4.07 -8.37
C ALA A 10 11.97 -4.80 -9.55
N LEU A 11 13.30 -4.98 -9.50
CA LEU A 11 14.05 -5.75 -10.48
C LEU A 11 13.66 -7.23 -10.47
N GLU A 12 13.53 -7.82 -9.28
CA GLU A 12 13.07 -9.20 -9.10
C GLU A 12 11.67 -9.39 -9.68
N SER A 13 10.74 -8.46 -9.41
CA SER A 13 9.39 -8.51 -9.96
C SER A 13 9.36 -8.42 -11.49
N ALA A 14 10.23 -7.58 -12.07
CA ALA A 14 10.36 -7.46 -13.52
C ALA A 14 10.96 -8.71 -14.16
N GLU A 15 11.92 -9.35 -13.51
CA GLU A 15 12.51 -10.61 -13.94
C GLU A 15 11.49 -11.75 -13.92
N ILE A 16 10.72 -11.88 -12.83
CA ILE A 16 9.62 -12.86 -12.73
C ILE A 16 8.59 -12.62 -13.84
N LEU A 17 8.17 -11.37 -14.06
CA LEU A 17 7.22 -11.03 -15.11
C LEU A 17 7.72 -11.46 -16.49
N LYS A 18 8.98 -11.14 -16.79
CA LYS A 18 9.62 -11.50 -18.07
C LYS A 18 9.63 -13.02 -18.27
N ASN A 19 9.98 -13.79 -17.24
CA ASN A 19 10.02 -15.25 -17.29
C ASN A 19 8.63 -15.86 -17.54
N ILE A 20 7.60 -15.39 -16.84
CA ILE A 20 6.20 -15.80 -17.06
C ILE A 20 5.78 -15.53 -18.51
N GLN A 21 6.04 -14.31 -19.00
CA GLN A 21 5.61 -13.92 -20.34
C GLN A 21 6.32 -14.71 -21.44
N TYR A 22 7.59 -15.05 -21.28
CA TYR A 22 8.28 -15.95 -22.21
C TYR A 22 7.66 -17.33 -22.21
N HIS A 23 7.43 -17.91 -21.03
CA HIS A 23 6.83 -19.24 -20.93
C HIS A 23 5.43 -19.30 -21.58
N ILE A 24 4.61 -18.26 -21.41
CA ILE A 24 3.31 -18.12 -22.08
C ILE A 24 3.46 -18.10 -23.60
N LYS A 25 4.42 -17.30 -24.11
CA LYS A 25 4.65 -17.16 -25.57
C LYS A 25 5.19 -18.45 -26.19
N ASP A 26 6.19 -19.06 -25.57
CA ASP A 26 6.89 -20.23 -26.09
C ASP A 26 5.95 -21.44 -26.16
N ASN A 27 5.10 -21.61 -25.15
CA ASN A 27 4.11 -22.70 -25.10
C ASN A 27 2.76 -22.33 -25.75
N ARG A 28 2.63 -21.13 -26.33
CA ARG A 28 1.40 -20.62 -26.96
C ARG A 28 0.17 -20.74 -26.06
N LEU A 29 0.33 -20.48 -24.76
CA LEU A 29 -0.76 -20.56 -23.80
C LEU A 29 -1.80 -19.46 -24.08
N PRO A 30 -3.10 -19.74 -23.95
CA PRO A 30 -4.17 -18.77 -24.19
C PRO A 30 -4.35 -17.81 -23.00
N ILE A 31 -3.25 -17.22 -22.51
CA ILE A 31 -3.22 -16.31 -21.36
C ILE A 31 -2.93 -14.90 -21.87
N SER A 32 -3.70 -13.91 -21.41
CA SER A 32 -3.47 -12.51 -21.76
C SER A 32 -2.17 -12.01 -21.13
N LEU A 33 -1.32 -11.35 -21.93
CA LEU A 33 -0.09 -10.72 -21.45
C LEU A 33 -0.39 -9.35 -20.84
N LYS A 34 0.19 -9.06 -19.67
CA LYS A 34 0.04 -7.79 -18.94
C LYS A 34 1.41 -7.19 -18.61
N ASP A 35 1.48 -5.86 -18.55
CA ASP A 35 2.72 -5.12 -18.26
C ASP A 35 3.05 -5.00 -16.76
N ASP A 36 2.22 -5.58 -15.88
CA ASP A 36 2.38 -5.57 -14.43
C ASP A 36 2.35 -7.00 -13.89
N LEU A 37 3.25 -7.32 -12.95
CA LEU A 37 3.39 -8.67 -12.39
C LEU A 37 2.10 -9.13 -11.72
N ASN A 38 1.47 -8.30 -10.88
CA ASN A 38 0.26 -8.70 -10.17
C ASN A 38 -0.87 -8.96 -11.16
N LYS A 39 -1.06 -8.08 -12.15
CA LYS A 39 -2.04 -8.31 -13.22
C LYS A 39 -1.75 -9.57 -14.03
N GLN A 40 -0.48 -9.85 -14.34
CA GLN A 40 -0.11 -11.06 -15.05
C GLN A 40 -0.41 -12.32 -14.24
N VAL A 41 -0.11 -12.31 -12.94
CA VAL A 41 -0.39 -13.43 -12.03
C VAL A 41 -1.90 -13.67 -11.90
N ILE A 42 -2.74 -12.62 -11.91
CA ILE A 42 -4.20 -12.77 -11.95
C ILE A 42 -4.67 -13.51 -13.21
N GLU A 43 -4.10 -13.20 -14.38
CA GLU A 43 -4.46 -13.90 -15.63
C GLU A 43 -3.99 -15.37 -15.60
N VAL A 44 -2.82 -15.63 -15.04
CA VAL A 44 -2.30 -16.99 -14.83
C VAL A 44 -3.20 -17.78 -13.88
N GLU A 45 -3.65 -17.14 -12.79
CA GLU A 45 -4.57 -17.76 -11.84
C GLU A 45 -5.92 -18.10 -12.47
N LYS A 46 -6.47 -17.18 -13.28
CA LYS A 46 -7.71 -17.39 -14.04
C LYS A 46 -7.61 -18.53 -15.04
N TYR A 47 -6.45 -18.69 -15.69
CA TYR A 47 -6.20 -19.83 -16.58
C TYR A 47 -6.33 -21.18 -15.87
N PHE A 48 -5.96 -21.25 -14.58
CA PHE A 48 -6.13 -22.43 -13.74
C PHE A 48 -7.51 -22.54 -13.05
N GLY A 49 -8.41 -21.58 -13.27
CA GLY A 49 -9.74 -21.55 -12.64
C GLY A 49 -9.72 -21.19 -11.15
N GLU A 50 -8.65 -20.58 -10.66
CA GLU A 50 -8.51 -20.10 -9.27
C GLU A 50 -8.80 -18.59 -9.19
N ASP A 51 -8.97 -18.05 -7.96
CA ASP A 51 -9.20 -16.61 -7.72
C ASP A 51 -8.63 -16.10 -6.37
N ASP A 52 -7.74 -16.88 -5.74
CA ASP A 52 -7.21 -16.59 -4.40
C ASP A 52 -6.36 -15.30 -4.37
N PHE A 53 -5.49 -15.11 -5.37
CA PHE A 53 -4.64 -13.95 -5.52
C PHE A 53 -5.44 -12.72 -5.93
N GLU A 54 -6.41 -12.85 -6.84
CA GLU A 54 -7.31 -11.74 -7.19
C GLU A 54 -8.08 -11.24 -5.96
N LYS A 55 -8.66 -12.16 -5.16
CA LYS A 55 -9.32 -11.81 -3.89
C LYS A 55 -8.37 -11.12 -2.91
N LEU A 56 -7.13 -11.59 -2.83
CA LEU A 56 -6.12 -10.99 -1.96
C LEU A 56 -5.76 -9.57 -2.40
N GLU A 57 -5.57 -9.33 -3.69
CA GLU A 57 -5.25 -8.00 -4.23
C GLU A 57 -6.40 -7.01 -4.00
N VAL A 58 -7.65 -7.43 -4.19
CA VAL A 58 -8.82 -6.60 -3.86
C VAL A 58 -8.83 -6.23 -2.37
N LYS A 59 -8.49 -7.18 -1.49
CA LYS A 59 -8.40 -6.95 -0.05
C LYS A 59 -7.28 -5.99 0.32
N LYS A 60 -6.09 -6.17 -0.27
CA LYS A 60 -4.94 -5.26 -0.10
C LYS A 60 -5.28 -3.84 -0.52
N ASN A 61 -5.91 -3.67 -1.69
CA ASN A 61 -6.31 -2.36 -2.18
C ASN A 61 -7.31 -1.68 -1.23
N LYS A 62 -8.31 -2.42 -0.74
CA LYS A 62 -9.27 -1.91 0.25
C LYS A 62 -8.57 -1.38 1.51
N ILE A 63 -7.62 -2.14 2.05
CA ILE A 63 -6.87 -1.74 3.26
C ILE A 63 -5.99 -0.54 2.99
N ASN A 64 -5.32 -0.48 1.84
CA ASN A 64 -4.50 0.66 1.44
C ASN A 64 -5.33 1.96 1.35
N ILE A 65 -6.58 1.88 0.86
CA ILE A 65 -7.49 3.02 0.87
C ILE A 65 -7.84 3.43 2.31
N TRP A 66 -8.16 2.46 3.18
CA TRP A 66 -8.49 2.75 4.59
C TRP A 66 -7.32 3.34 5.37
N THR A 67 -6.10 2.83 5.18
CA THR A 67 -4.90 3.42 5.79
C THR A 67 -4.66 4.84 5.27
N GLY A 68 -4.86 5.06 3.96
CA GLY A 68 -4.82 6.39 3.36
C GLY A 68 -5.82 7.36 3.99
N VAL A 69 -7.09 6.95 4.10
CA VAL A 69 -8.17 7.76 4.73
C VAL A 69 -7.83 8.09 6.18
N LEU A 70 -7.35 7.11 6.95
CA LEU A 70 -6.95 7.36 8.33
C LEU A 70 -5.75 8.30 8.40
N ALA A 71 -4.84 8.30 7.44
CA ALA A 71 -3.69 9.22 7.43
C ALA A 71 -4.07 10.68 7.07
N VAL A 72 -5.24 10.93 6.46
CA VAL A 72 -5.65 12.27 5.98
C VAL A 72 -5.65 13.33 7.09
N PRO A 73 -6.25 13.12 8.28
CA PRO A 73 -6.23 14.13 9.34
C PRO A 73 -4.81 14.53 9.77
N ILE A 74 -3.91 13.55 9.84
CA ILE A 74 -2.49 13.80 10.16
C ILE A 74 -1.84 14.62 9.05
N LEU A 75 -2.11 14.28 7.78
CA LEU A 75 -1.61 15.03 6.63
C LEU A 75 -2.11 16.48 6.62
N ILE A 76 -3.40 16.71 6.90
CA ILE A 76 -3.97 18.07 6.99
C ILE A 76 -3.25 18.88 8.08
N TYR A 77 -3.02 18.27 9.25
CA TYR A 77 -2.29 18.91 10.33
C TYR A 77 -0.85 19.26 9.92
N CYS A 78 -0.13 18.32 9.29
CA CYS A 78 1.21 18.56 8.77
C CYS A 78 1.24 19.70 7.74
N ILE A 79 0.26 19.75 6.83
CA ILE A 79 0.15 20.84 5.84
C ILE A 79 -0.12 22.18 6.52
N ALA A 80 -1.01 22.24 7.52
CA ALA A 80 -1.31 23.46 8.26
C ALA A 80 -0.06 24.00 9.01
N LEU A 81 0.69 23.12 9.66
CA LEU A 81 1.96 23.47 10.32
C LEU A 81 3.04 23.91 9.34
N PHE A 82 3.07 23.30 8.15
CA PHE A 82 4.03 23.68 7.13
C PHE A 82 3.66 25.05 6.55
N LEU A 83 2.40 25.24 6.14
CA LEU A 83 1.90 26.49 5.58
C LEU A 83 2.12 27.66 6.52
N SER A 84 1.83 27.52 7.81
CA SER A 84 1.99 28.61 8.77
C SER A 84 3.41 29.20 8.82
N ARG A 85 4.45 28.38 8.56
CA ARG A 85 5.83 28.86 8.44
C ARG A 85 6.06 29.75 7.21
N TYR A 86 5.29 29.55 6.14
CA TYR A 86 5.43 30.34 4.91
C TYR A 86 4.47 31.53 4.87
N VAL A 87 3.24 31.42 5.40
CA VAL A 87 2.26 32.51 5.30
C VAL A 87 2.54 33.66 6.27
N HIS A 88 3.35 33.44 7.31
CA HIS A 88 3.89 34.51 8.16
C HIS A 88 4.68 35.55 7.33
N ASN A 89 5.38 35.12 6.27
CA ASN A 89 6.10 36.03 5.36
C ASN A 89 5.17 36.82 4.42
N PHE A 90 3.89 36.45 4.32
CA PHE A 90 2.87 37.14 3.50
C PHE A 90 1.89 37.96 4.36
N GLY A 91 2.17 38.14 5.66
CA GLY A 91 1.32 38.93 6.56
C GLY A 91 0.02 38.27 6.98
N ILE A 92 -0.17 36.98 6.70
CA ILE A 92 -1.30 36.18 7.18
C ILE A 92 -0.85 35.45 8.44
N ASN A 93 -1.36 35.88 9.58
CA ASN A 93 -1.03 35.27 10.87
C ASN A 93 -1.95 34.08 11.13
N ILE A 94 -1.51 32.88 10.71
CA ILE A 94 -2.14 31.64 11.18
C ILE A 94 -1.68 31.44 12.61
N ASP A 95 -2.60 31.54 13.57
CA ASP A 95 -2.30 31.35 15.00
C ASP A 95 -2.14 29.86 15.32
N VAL A 96 -0.96 29.34 14.97
CA VAL A 96 -0.56 27.95 15.18
C VAL A 96 -0.56 27.59 16.66
N ASP A 97 -0.28 28.54 17.53
CA ASP A 97 -0.23 28.32 18.97
C ASP A 97 -1.63 28.05 19.52
N VAL A 98 -2.64 28.81 19.07
CA VAL A 98 -4.05 28.54 19.40
C VAL A 98 -4.51 27.20 18.85
N ILE A 99 -4.16 26.86 17.60
CA ILE A 99 -4.52 25.57 16.98
C ILE A 99 -3.88 24.40 17.76
N ASN A 100 -2.59 24.51 18.09
CA ASN A 100 -1.88 23.50 18.86
C ASN A 100 -2.45 23.36 20.27
N TYR A 101 -2.76 24.47 20.94
CA TYR A 101 -3.38 24.46 22.26
C TYR A 101 -4.75 23.77 22.24
N MET A 102 -5.63 24.13 21.29
CA MET A 102 -6.94 23.49 21.13
C MET A 102 -6.82 22.01 20.80
N LEU A 103 -5.88 21.61 19.95
CA LEU A 103 -5.64 20.20 19.62
C LEU A 103 -5.13 19.44 20.83
N PHE A 104 -4.19 19.99 21.58
CA PHE A 104 -3.62 19.36 22.77
C PHE A 104 -4.68 19.17 23.85
N ASP A 105 -5.47 20.20 24.15
CA ASP A 105 -6.58 20.12 25.12
C ASP A 105 -7.60 19.03 24.71
N ASN A 106 -7.98 18.99 23.43
CA ASN A 106 -8.88 17.96 22.91
C ASN A 106 -8.27 16.56 22.93
N ILE A 107 -6.98 16.40 22.65
CA ILE A 107 -6.27 15.11 22.74
C ILE A 107 -6.29 14.60 24.18
N PHE A 108 -6.02 15.44 25.17
CA PHE A 108 -6.06 15.02 26.58
C PHE A 108 -7.47 14.69 27.04
N LYS A 109 -8.45 15.52 26.67
CA LYS A 109 -9.86 15.31 26.99
C LYS A 109 -10.39 13.99 26.42
N TYR A 110 -9.93 13.60 25.22
CA TYR A 110 -10.37 12.40 24.51
C TYR A 110 -9.26 11.36 24.34
N ILE A 111 -8.36 11.23 25.31
CA ILE A 111 -7.15 10.40 25.20
C ILE A 111 -7.47 8.94 24.81
N TRP A 112 -8.59 8.39 25.30
CA TRP A 112 -9.04 7.05 24.94
C TRP A 112 -9.38 6.90 23.45
N ILE A 113 -10.01 7.92 22.85
CA ILE A 113 -10.33 7.93 21.42
C ILE A 113 -9.04 7.97 20.59
N VAL A 114 -8.07 8.77 21.02
CA VAL A 114 -6.75 8.87 20.37
C VAL A 114 -6.01 7.54 20.43
N ILE A 115 -6.04 6.86 21.57
CA ILE A 115 -5.44 5.52 21.73
C ILE A 115 -6.12 4.50 20.81
N ILE A 116 -7.46 4.45 20.78
CA ILE A 116 -8.21 3.53 19.90
C ILE A 116 -7.86 3.79 18.43
N TYR A 117 -7.85 5.05 18.03
CA TYR A 117 -7.48 5.46 16.68
C TYR A 117 -6.04 5.01 16.34
N ALA A 118 -5.08 5.22 17.24
CA ALA A 118 -3.69 4.80 17.04
C ALA A 118 -3.59 3.27 16.90
N VAL A 119 -4.27 2.50 17.76
CA VAL A 119 -4.30 1.03 17.70
C VAL A 119 -4.87 0.54 16.38
N ILE A 120 -5.98 1.14 15.91
CA ILE A 120 -6.57 0.80 14.61
C ILE A 120 -5.60 1.12 13.47
N PHE A 121 -4.97 2.29 13.51
CA PHE A 121 -4.03 2.73 12.48
C PHE A 121 -2.81 1.80 12.38
N PHE A 122 -2.13 1.54 13.50
CA PHE A 122 -1.00 0.62 13.53
C PHE A 122 -1.42 -0.83 13.24
N GLY A 123 -2.61 -1.23 13.67
CA GLY A 123 -3.20 -2.53 13.36
C GLY A 123 -3.37 -2.74 11.86
N LEU A 124 -3.85 -1.72 11.13
CA LEU A 124 -3.98 -1.79 9.67
C LEU A 124 -2.63 -1.84 8.96
N ILE A 125 -1.61 -1.12 9.45
CA ILE A 125 -0.25 -1.18 8.90
C ILE A 125 0.34 -2.59 9.08
N GLY A 126 0.22 -3.16 10.29
CA GLY A 126 0.66 -4.53 10.56
C GLY A 126 -0.11 -5.56 9.74
N TYR A 127 -1.42 -5.36 9.57
CA TYR A 127 -2.24 -6.24 8.75
C TYR A 127 -1.85 -6.16 7.27
N PHE A 128 -1.54 -4.98 6.75
CA PHE A 128 -1.06 -4.79 5.40
C PHE A 128 0.26 -5.54 5.14
N TYR A 129 1.18 -5.53 6.12
CA TYR A 129 2.43 -6.29 6.05
C TYR A 129 2.17 -7.80 5.93
N ILE A 130 1.23 -8.34 6.71
CA ILE A 130 0.83 -9.76 6.63
C ILE A 130 0.28 -10.09 5.24
N LEU A 131 -0.57 -9.24 4.68
CA LEU A 131 -1.13 -9.46 3.34
C LEU A 131 -0.05 -9.39 2.25
N ASN A 132 0.97 -8.55 2.41
CA ASN A 132 2.07 -8.47 1.47
C ASN A 132 2.90 -9.77 1.45
N ASN A 133 3.17 -10.36 2.62
CA ASN A 133 3.83 -11.66 2.71
C ASN A 133 2.98 -12.78 2.10
N HIS A 134 1.65 -12.74 2.29
CA HIS A 134 0.75 -13.72 1.65
C HIS A 134 0.72 -13.58 0.13
N SER A 135 0.78 -12.34 -0.37
CA SER A 135 0.82 -12.01 -1.80
C SER A 135 2.08 -12.59 -2.46
N LYS A 136 3.26 -12.42 -1.84
CA LYS A 136 4.51 -13.03 -2.33
C LYS A 136 4.40 -14.56 -2.47
N LYS A 137 3.85 -15.24 -1.47
CA LYS A 137 3.65 -16.71 -1.50
C LYS A 137 2.72 -17.17 -2.62
N LEU A 138 1.63 -16.44 -2.86
CA LEU A 138 0.69 -16.77 -3.94
C LEU A 138 1.29 -16.50 -5.33
N ILE A 139 2.11 -15.45 -5.48
CA ILE A 139 2.89 -15.22 -6.69
C ILE A 139 3.80 -16.42 -6.96
N GLU A 140 4.62 -16.82 -5.97
CA GLU A 140 5.51 -17.98 -6.11
C GLU A 140 4.74 -19.26 -6.45
N LYS A 141 3.62 -19.53 -5.77
CA LYS A 141 2.75 -20.68 -6.04
C LYS A 141 2.27 -20.69 -7.50
N ASN A 142 1.71 -19.56 -7.97
CA ASN A 142 1.12 -19.48 -9.31
C ASN A 142 2.19 -19.50 -10.41
N VAL A 143 3.35 -18.91 -10.15
CA VAL A 143 4.51 -18.96 -11.07
C VAL A 143 5.05 -20.37 -11.18
N ASN A 144 5.29 -21.06 -10.06
CA ASN A 144 5.80 -22.43 -10.08
C ASN A 144 4.82 -23.39 -10.76
N LYS A 145 3.51 -23.19 -10.57
CA LYS A 145 2.46 -23.99 -11.23
C LYS A 145 2.41 -23.76 -12.73
N LEU A 146 2.74 -22.55 -13.20
CA LEU A 146 2.81 -22.24 -14.62
C LEU A 146 4.07 -22.83 -15.26
N LEU A 147 5.21 -22.78 -14.55
CA LEU A 147 6.51 -23.21 -15.07
C LEU A 147 6.79 -24.71 -14.97
N SER A 148 5.96 -25.46 -14.22
CA SER A 148 6.02 -26.92 -14.10
C SER A 148 5.41 -27.63 -15.30
#